data_AF-A0AAW0X4S6-F1
#
_entry.id   AF-A0AAW0X4S6-F1
#
_cell.length_a   1.000
_cell.length_b   1.000
_cell.length_c   1.000
_cell.angle_alpha   90.00
_cell.angle_beta   90.00
_cell.angle_gamma   90.00
#
_symmetry.space_group_name_H-M   'P 1'
#
loop_
_entity.id
_entity.type
_entity.pdbx_description
1 polymer ?
#
loop_
_entity_poly.entity_id
_entity_poly.type
_entity_poly.pdbx_seq_one_letter_code
_entity_poly.pdbx_strand_id
1 'polypeptide(L)'
;MDGTEEPPVTVLVPSSKFTVADYTVFTLLLVVSVGIGVYSAFKSRRVVTTQEYLLGGRTMPLLPVALSLLGGAISAISILGNATEVYFYGTQLTMNLIGSIFGVLVLRNVMLPVLYPLKLVSMFE
;
A
#
# COMPACT_ATOMS: atom_id res chain seq x y z
N MET A 1 -50.30 31.91 -15.43
CA MET A 1 -49.34 31.18 -16.28
C MET A 1 -47.97 31.42 -15.66
N ASP A 2 -47.86 31.09 -14.38
CA ASP A 2 -47.35 29.83 -13.83
C ASP A 2 -45.83 29.78 -13.98
N GLY A 3 -45.19 30.35 -12.96
CA GLY A 3 -43.76 30.46 -12.81
C GLY A 3 -43.18 29.21 -12.18
N THR A 4 -42.69 28.31 -13.03
CA THR A 4 -41.81 27.22 -12.59
C THR A 4 -40.37 27.71 -12.69
N GLU A 5 -40.00 28.66 -11.84
CA GLU A 5 -38.60 28.80 -11.42
C GLU A 5 -38.30 27.57 -10.55
N GLU A 6 -37.68 26.55 -11.15
CA GLU A 6 -37.15 25.43 -10.38
C GLU A 6 -36.16 25.98 -9.34
N PRO A 7 -36.32 25.65 -8.04
CA PRO A 7 -35.39 26.12 -7.03
C PRO A 7 -33.99 25.56 -7.36
N PRO A 8 -32.92 26.35 -7.25
CA PRO A 8 -31.57 25.83 -7.41
C PRO A 8 -31.41 24.69 -6.41
N VAL A 9 -31.05 23.50 -6.90
CA VAL A 9 -30.67 22.37 -6.05
C VAL A 9 -29.39 22.79 -5.33
N THR A 10 -29.55 23.50 -4.22
CA THR A 10 -28.51 23.74 -3.24
C THR A 10 -28.19 22.38 -2.66
N VAL A 11 -27.28 21.68 -3.32
CA VAL A 11 -26.46 20.65 -2.69
C VAL A 11 -25.92 21.32 -1.43
N LEU A 12 -26.52 20.99 -0.29
CA LEU A 12 -26.00 21.32 1.02
C LEU A 12 -24.68 20.57 1.10
N VAL A 13 -23.60 21.17 0.59
CA VAL A 13 -22.24 20.69 0.83
C VAL A 13 -22.11 20.82 2.33
N PRO A 14 -22.15 19.72 3.11
CA PRO A 14 -21.92 19.85 4.53
C PRO A 14 -20.52 20.45 4.65
N SER A 15 -20.41 21.62 5.28
CA SER A 15 -19.12 22.17 5.67
C SER A 15 -18.61 21.34 6.84
N SER A 16 -18.26 20.09 6.55
CA SER A 16 -17.62 19.16 7.46
C SER A 16 -16.20 19.65 7.66
N LYS A 17 -16.06 20.67 8.50
CA LYS A 17 -14.75 21.06 9.02
C LYS A 17 -14.20 19.85 9.75
N PHE A 18 -12.96 19.47 9.44
CA PHE A 18 -12.26 18.40 10.14
C PHE A 18 -12.43 18.60 11.65
N THR A 19 -13.02 17.59 12.30
CA THR A 19 -13.27 17.62 13.73
C THR A 19 -11.93 17.48 14.44
N VAL A 20 -11.85 17.96 15.68
CA VAL A 20 -10.65 17.78 16.53
C VAL A 20 -10.23 16.31 16.57
N ALA A 21 -11.19 15.38 16.54
CA ALA A 21 -10.96 13.94 16.44
C ALA A 21 -10.13 13.54 15.21
N ASP A 22 -10.46 14.04 14.01
CA ASP A 22 -9.74 13.70 12.78
C ASP A 22 -8.28 14.14 12.84
N TYR A 23 -8.04 15.35 13.34
CA TYR A 23 -6.68 15.84 13.55
C TYR A 23 -5.91 15.03 14.59
N THR A 24 -6.54 14.64 15.69
CA THR A 24 -5.88 13.81 16.71
C THR A 24 -5.46 12.45 16.17
N VAL A 25 -6.32 11.79 15.39
CA VAL A 25 -6.01 10.49 14.76
C VAL A 25 -4.89 10.65 13.73
N PHE A 26 -4.95 11.69 12.90
CA PHE A 26 -3.93 11.96 11.89
C PHE A 26 -2.56 12.24 12.54
N THR A 27 -2.51 13.11 13.54
CA THR A 27 -1.26 13.41 14.25
C THR A 27 -0.73 12.17 14.97
N LEU A 28 -1.58 11.39 15.63
CA LEU A 28 -1.16 10.16 16.31
C LEU A 28 -0.59 9.14 15.32
N LEU A 29 -1.27 8.92 14.18
CA LEU A 29 -0.79 8.04 13.11
C LEU A 29 0.61 8.46 12.63
N LEU A 30 0.82 9.76 12.38
CA LEU A 30 2.12 10.28 11.96
C LEU A 30 3.19 10.08 13.04
N VAL A 31 2.87 10.39 14.29
CA VAL A 31 3.81 10.22 15.42
C VAL A 31 4.20 8.76 15.58
N VAL A 32 3.26 7.82 15.45
CA VAL A 32 3.55 6.38 15.52
C VAL A 32 4.41 5.94 14.33
N SER A 33 4.08 6.37 13.11
CA SER A 33 4.84 6.04 11.90
C SER A 33 6.29 6.52 11.99
N VAL A 34 6.49 7.79 12.35
CA VAL A 34 7.82 8.38 12.56
C VAL A 34 8.52 7.70 13.73
N GLY A 35 7.80 7.40 14.82
CA GLY A 35 8.33 6.72 15.99
C GLY A 35 8.94 5.36 15.68
N ILE A 36 8.25 4.53 14.88
CA ILE A 36 8.77 3.24 14.43
C ILE A 36 10.01 3.42 13.54
N GLY A 37 9.96 4.39 12.61
CA GLY A 37 11.10 4.71 11.74
C GLY A 37 12.33 5.18 12.52
N VAL A 38 12.14 6.08 13.47
CA VAL A 38 13.20 6.63 14.33
C VAL A 38 13.77 5.55 15.27
N TYR A 39 12.91 4.74 15.89
CA TYR A 39 13.34 3.61 16.71
C TYR A 39 14.18 2.61 15.91
N SER A 40 13.73 2.25 14.70
CA SER A 40 14.47 1.39 13.78
C SER A 40 15.80 2.03 13.36
N ALA A 41 15.83 3.33 13.06
CA ALA A 41 17.04 4.06 12.70
C ALA A 41 18.09 4.07 13.82
N PHE A 42 17.70 4.32 15.07
CA PHE A 42 18.62 4.26 16.21
C PHE A 42 19.12 2.85 16.49
N LYS A 43 18.26 1.83 16.37
CA LYS A 43 18.65 0.42 16.54
C LYS A 43 19.58 -0.05 15.40
N SER A 44 19.31 0.39 14.17
CA SER A 44 20.09 0.02 12.97
C SER A 44 21.45 0.70 12.90
N ARG A 45 21.72 1.77 13.66
CA ARG A 45 23.08 2.36 13.77
C ARG A 45 24.14 1.39 14.30
N ARG A 46 23.73 0.29 14.96
CA ARG A 46 24.66 -0.77 15.39
C ARG A 46 25.00 -1.77 14.29
N VAL A 47 24.32 -1.75 13.16
CA VAL A 47 24.45 -2.70 12.04
C VAL A 47 25.06 -1.95 10.85
N VAL A 48 26.40 -2.03 10.69
CA VAL A 48 27.20 -1.08 9.88
C VAL A 48 27.49 -1.58 8.45
N THR A 49 27.00 -2.75 8.05
CA THR A 49 27.30 -3.33 6.72
C THR A 49 26.12 -3.17 5.75
N THR A 50 26.38 -2.57 4.58
CA THR A 50 25.38 -2.34 3.50
C THR A 50 24.63 -3.62 3.10
N GLN A 51 25.32 -4.75 3.12
CA GLN A 51 24.74 -6.06 2.82
C GLN A 51 23.71 -6.49 3.88
N GLU A 52 23.89 -6.12 5.14
CA GLU A 52 22.95 -6.48 6.22
C GLU A 52 21.72 -5.56 6.22
N TYR A 53 21.88 -4.30 5.80
CA TYR A 53 20.76 -3.38 5.56
C TYR A 53 19.93 -3.76 4.33
N LEU A 54 20.57 -4.16 3.22
CA LEU A 54 19.89 -4.53 1.98
C LEU A 54 19.32 -5.96 2.00
N LEU A 55 19.99 -6.91 2.65
CA LEU A 55 19.58 -8.33 2.69
C LEU A 55 18.96 -8.76 4.03
N GLY A 56 18.82 -7.86 5.00
CA GLY A 56 18.28 -8.19 6.32
C GLY A 56 19.02 -9.31 7.03
N GLY A 57 20.33 -9.43 6.81
CA GLY A 57 21.15 -10.50 7.39
C GLY A 57 20.84 -11.93 6.91
N ARG A 58 20.07 -12.12 5.82
CA ARG A 58 19.68 -13.44 5.25
C ARG A 58 19.00 -14.41 6.23
N THR A 59 18.65 -13.96 7.42
CA THR A 59 18.04 -14.72 8.51
C THR A 59 16.68 -14.16 8.90
N MET A 60 16.16 -13.18 8.15
CA MET A 60 14.82 -12.66 8.36
C MET A 60 13.79 -13.80 8.23
N PRO A 61 12.96 -14.02 9.26
CA PRO A 61 11.93 -15.04 9.18
C PRO A 61 10.95 -14.72 8.04
N LEU A 62 10.37 -15.76 7.44
CA LEU A 62 9.48 -15.62 6.27
C LEU A 62 8.29 -14.69 6.53
N LEU A 63 7.82 -14.64 7.78
CA LEU A 63 6.63 -13.89 8.20
C LEU A 63 6.79 -12.36 8.02
N PRO A 64 7.79 -11.67 8.59
CA PRO A 64 8.00 -10.24 8.35
C PRO A 64 8.35 -9.90 6.90
N VAL A 65 9.01 -10.79 6.17
CA VAL A 65 9.30 -10.59 4.74
C VAL A 65 7.99 -10.59 3.94
N ALA A 66 7.11 -11.57 4.16
CA ALA A 66 5.82 -11.63 3.51
C ALA A 66 4.94 -10.41 3.88
N LEU A 67 4.92 -10.01 5.15
CA LEU A 67 4.19 -8.83 5.60
C LEU A 67 4.71 -7.54 4.95
N SER A 68 6.03 -7.39 4.81
CA SER A 68 6.63 -6.22 4.14
C SER A 68 6.32 -6.21 2.64
N LEU A 69 6.35 -7.38 1.97
CA LEU A 69 5.98 -7.49 0.56
C LEU A 69 4.51 -7.15 0.34
N LEU A 70 3.61 -7.66 1.19
CA LEU A 70 2.19 -7.32 1.15
C LEU A 70 1.97 -5.83 1.44
N GLY A 71 2.66 -5.27 2.43
CA GLY A 71 2.59 -3.86 2.78
C GLY A 71 3.10 -2.94 1.66
N GLY A 72 4.16 -3.33 0.94
CA GLY A 72 4.71 -2.56 -0.18
C GLY A 72 3.94 -2.72 -1.49
N ALA A 73 3.20 -3.81 -1.67
CA ALA A 73 2.42 -4.05 -2.88
C ALA A 73 1.14 -3.20 -2.97
N ILE A 74 0.59 -2.78 -1.82
CA ILE A 74 -0.68 -2.06 -1.78
C ILE A 74 -0.41 -0.55 -1.70
N SER A 75 -0.89 0.19 -2.70
CA SER A 75 -0.82 1.65 -2.74
C SER A 75 -2.18 2.28 -2.49
N ALA A 76 -2.20 3.49 -1.91
CA ALA A 76 -3.42 4.28 -1.70
C ALA A 76 -4.15 4.59 -3.02
N ILE A 77 -3.38 4.77 -4.11
CA ILE A 77 -3.92 5.02 -5.45
C ILE A 77 -4.70 3.80 -5.95
N SER A 78 -4.22 2.59 -5.69
CA SER A 78 -4.89 1.36 -6.10
C SER A 78 -6.24 1.18 -5.40
N ILE A 79 -6.35 1.57 -4.14
CA ILE A 79 -7.61 1.48 -3.39
C ILE A 79 -8.65 2.44 -3.98
N LEU A 80 -8.26 3.69 -4.22
CA LEU A 80 -9.15 4.70 -4.83
C LEU A 80 -9.51 4.33 -6.28
N GLY A 81 -8.52 3.84 -7.04
CA GLY A 81 -8.70 3.39 -8.42
C GLY A 81 -9.68 2.22 -8.52
N ASN A 82 -9.52 1.19 -7.69
CA ASN A 82 -10.41 0.04 -7.66
C ASN A 82 -11.85 0.43 -7.28
N ALA A 83 -12.03 1.33 -6.32
CA ALA A 83 -13.37 1.82 -5.94
C ALA A 83 -14.04 2.59 -7.09
N THR A 84 -13.27 3.41 -7.80
CA THR A 84 -13.73 4.15 -8.98
C THR A 84 -14.09 3.20 -10.13
N GLU A 85 -13.26 2.19 -10.38
CA GLU A 85 -13.48 1.21 -11.43
C GLU A 85 -14.75 0.38 -11.19
N VAL A 86 -14.99 -0.09 -9.96
CA VAL A 86 -16.23 -0.81 -9.61
C VAL A 86 -17.45 0.10 -9.74
N TYR A 87 -17.33 1.38 -9.40
CA TYR A 87 -18.42 2.34 -9.52
C TYR A 87 -18.87 2.58 -10.96
N PHE A 88 -17.94 2.62 -11.92
CA PHE A 88 -18.25 2.88 -13.33
C PHE A 88 -18.45 1.62 -14.18
N TYR A 89 -17.66 0.56 -13.95
CA TYR A 89 -17.56 -0.60 -14.84
C TYR A 89 -17.97 -1.93 -14.17
N GLY A 90 -18.33 -1.92 -12.88
CA GLY A 90 -18.86 -3.08 -12.19
C GLY A 90 -17.85 -4.23 -12.05
N THR A 91 -18.11 -5.37 -12.70
CA THR A 91 -17.45 -6.67 -12.43
C THR A 91 -16.13 -6.90 -13.19
N GLN A 92 -15.70 -5.95 -14.04
CA GLN A 92 -14.48 -6.10 -14.84
C GLN A 92 -13.21 -6.23 -13.97
N LEU A 93 -13.17 -5.56 -12.82
CA LEU A 93 -12.08 -5.65 -11.84
C LEU A 93 -11.89 -7.09 -11.32
N THR A 94 -12.97 -7.88 -11.21
CA THR A 94 -12.91 -9.26 -10.71
C THR A 94 -12.10 -10.15 -11.65
N MET A 95 -12.16 -9.91 -12.96
CA MET A 95 -11.35 -10.65 -13.94
C MET A 95 -9.86 -10.35 -13.79
N ASN A 96 -9.51 -9.09 -13.48
CA ASN A 96 -8.13 -8.67 -13.20
C ASN A 96 -7.58 -9.32 -11.91
N LEU A 97 -8.42 -9.48 -10.88
CA LEU A 97 -8.04 -10.18 -9.64
C LEU A 97 -7.72 -11.65 -9.90
N ILE A 98 -8.51 -12.34 -10.72
CA ILE A 98 -8.26 -13.74 -11.10
C ILE A 98 -6.92 -13.86 -11.85
N GLY A 99 -6.65 -12.96 -12.80
CA GLY A 99 -5.38 -12.91 -13.52
C GLY A 99 -4.18 -12.64 -12.59
N SER A 100 -4.35 -11.76 -11.61
CA SER A 100 -3.31 -11.45 -10.61
C SER A 100 -2.96 -12.66 -9.75
N ILE A 101 -3.94 -13.47 -9.34
CA ILE A 101 -3.71 -14.74 -8.61
C ILE A 101 -2.87 -15.70 -9.46
N PHE A 102 -3.21 -15.84 -10.74
CA PHE A 102 -2.45 -16.69 -11.65
C PHE A 102 -1.01 -16.18 -11.84
N GLY A 103 -0.83 -14.87 -11.99
CA GLY A 103 0.49 -14.23 -12.08
C GLY A 103 1.36 -14.49 -10.85
N VAL A 104 0.80 -14.41 -9.64
CA VAL A 104 1.52 -14.75 -8.40
C VAL A 104 1.92 -16.23 -8.36
N LEU A 105 1.05 -17.12 -8.86
CA LEU A 105 1.32 -18.55 -8.91
C LEU A 105 2.47 -18.87 -9.88
N VAL A 106 2.51 -18.21 -11.04
CA VAL A 106 3.61 -18.32 -11.99
C VAL A 106 4.90 -17.72 -11.41
N LEU A 107 4.84 -16.55 -10.77
CA LEU A 107 5.98 -15.91 -10.13
C LEU A 107 6.60 -16.84 -9.07
N ARG A 108 5.78 -17.46 -8.22
CA ARG A 108 6.24 -18.42 -7.22
C ARG A 108 6.91 -19.66 -7.85
N ASN A 109 6.34 -20.21 -8.91
CA ASN A 109 6.80 -21.48 -9.49
C ASN A 109 7.98 -21.33 -10.47
N VAL A 110 8.14 -20.16 -11.10
CA VAL A 110 9.14 -19.95 -12.15
C VAL A 110 10.19 -18.91 -11.73
N MET A 111 9.76 -17.72 -11.31
CA MET A 111 10.71 -16.64 -11.00
C MET A 111 11.43 -16.86 -9.67
N LEU A 112 10.74 -17.29 -8.62
CA LEU A 112 11.34 -17.56 -7.32
C LEU A 112 12.48 -18.61 -7.37
N PRO A 113 12.30 -19.80 -7.98
CA PRO A 113 13.37 -20.79 -8.04
C PRO A 113 14.51 -20.41 -8.99
N VAL A 114 14.27 -19.52 -9.95
CA VAL A 114 15.31 -19.02 -10.87
C VAL A 114 16.14 -17.91 -10.24
N LEU A 115 15.54 -16.97 -9.51
CA LEU A 115 16.26 -15.83 -8.90
C LEU A 115 16.94 -16.17 -7.57
N TYR A 116 16.35 -17.07 -6.77
CA TYR A 116 16.92 -17.47 -5.47
C TYR A 116 18.35 -18.05 -5.53
N PRO A 117 18.73 -18.91 -6.50
CA PRO A 117 20.10 -19.44 -6.59
C PRO A 117 21.12 -18.39 -7.07
N LEU A 118 20.69 -17.34 -7.76
CA LEU A 118 21.58 -16.33 -8.35
C LEU A 118 22.16 -15.35 -7.31
N LYS A 119 21.61 -15.32 -6.08
CA LYS A 119 22.09 -14.46 -4.97
C LYS A 119 22.29 -12.98 -5.33
N LEU A 120 21.62 -12.49 -6.37
CA LEU A 120 21.71 -11.10 -6.81
C LEU A 120 21.02 -10.20 -5.79
N VAL A 121 21.66 -9.08 -5.46
CA VAL A 121 21.16 -8.05 -4.56
C VAL A 121 20.14 -7.13 -5.23
N SER A 122 20.03 -7.21 -6.57
CA SER A 122 19.14 -6.43 -7.42
C SER A 122 18.79 -7.22 -8.68
N MET A 123 17.58 -7.04 -9.24
CA MET A 123 17.17 -7.65 -10.53
C MET A 123 17.97 -7.14 -11.74
N PHE A 124 18.77 -6.09 -11.56
CA PHE A 124 19.53 -5.43 -12.63
C PHE A 124 21.03 -5.70 -12.60
N GLU A 125 21.47 -6.67 -11.79
CA GLU A 125 22.85 -7.15 -11.75
C GLU A 125 22.97 -8.50 -12.46
#